data_AF-A0AAV4B807-F1
#
_entry.id   AF-A0AAV4B807-F1
#
_cell.length_a   1.000
_cell.length_b   1.000
_cell.length_c   1.000
_cell.angle_alpha   90.00
_cell.angle_beta   90.00
_cell.angle_gamma   90.00
#
_symmetry.space_group_name_H-M   'P 1'
#
loop_
_entity.id
_entity.type
_entity.pdbx_description
1 polymer ?
#
loop_
_entity_poly.entity_id
_entity_poly.type
_entity_poly.pdbx_seq_one_letter_code
_entity_poly.pdbx_strand_id
1 'polypeptide(L)'
;MSCINKMGSSRSEKLNFLTKRLWEWCTERKIWVSAGRIVGRDNVEADLESRRLNLDMEWRLDPNLLQSALRLLDTDPSVDLIASRLNHQFYRFVSCRPDPDAFSVDAFLLSW
;
A
#
# COMPACT_ATOMS: atom_id res chain seq x y z
N MET A 1 -15.24 -13.53 -1.40
CA MET A 1 -15.67 -12.27 -2.05
C MET A 1 -17.12 -11.97 -1.72
N SER A 2 -17.36 -11.46 -0.52
CA SER A 2 -18.74 -11.25 -0.08
C SER A 2 -18.86 -10.08 0.86
N CYS A 3 -17.90 -9.84 1.74
CA CYS A 3 -18.09 -8.87 2.81
C CYS A 3 -18.21 -7.43 2.29
N ILE A 4 -17.29 -7.00 1.42
CA ILE A 4 -17.30 -5.64 0.85
C ILE A 4 -18.60 -5.37 0.09
N ASN A 5 -18.94 -6.18 -0.91
CA ASN A 5 -20.16 -5.97 -1.72
C ASN A 5 -21.47 -6.11 -0.94
N LYS A 6 -21.47 -6.88 0.16
CA LYS A 6 -22.65 -7.03 1.04
C LYS A 6 -22.64 -6.09 2.23
N MET A 7 -21.64 -5.20 2.32
CA MET A 7 -21.47 -4.26 3.44
C MET A 7 -21.41 -4.93 4.82
N GLY A 8 -20.97 -6.18 4.86
CA GLY A 8 -20.88 -6.95 6.09
C GLY A 8 -20.83 -8.46 5.87
N SER A 9 -20.67 -9.18 6.98
CA SER A 9 -20.68 -10.64 7.01
C SER A 9 -21.19 -11.13 8.36
N SER A 10 -22.12 -12.08 8.35
CA SER A 10 -22.53 -12.81 9.56
C SER A 10 -21.64 -14.01 9.88
N ARG A 11 -20.71 -14.36 8.99
CA ARG A 11 -19.89 -15.58 9.08
C ARG A 11 -18.57 -15.39 9.80
N SER A 12 -18.13 -14.16 9.98
CA SER A 12 -16.86 -13.83 10.65
C SER A 12 -16.96 -12.44 11.25
N GLU A 13 -16.93 -12.39 12.58
CA GLU A 13 -17.01 -11.14 13.34
C GLU A 13 -15.84 -10.20 13.01
N LYS A 14 -14.61 -10.74 12.95
CA LYS A 14 -13.42 -9.95 12.59
C LYS A 14 -13.56 -9.31 11.20
N LEU A 15 -13.99 -10.07 10.20
CA LEU A 15 -14.19 -9.53 8.85
C LEU A 15 -15.35 -8.54 8.80
N ASN A 16 -16.42 -8.79 9.56
CA ASN A 16 -17.56 -7.87 9.66
C ASN A 16 -17.14 -6.53 10.25
N PHE A 17 -16.35 -6.56 11.33
CA PHE A 17 -15.80 -5.38 11.98
C PHE A 17 -15.00 -4.53 10.99
N LEU A 18 -14.05 -5.14 10.28
CA LEU A 18 -13.25 -4.43 9.26
C LEU A 18 -14.13 -3.90 8.11
N THR A 19 -15.11 -4.68 7.67
CA THR A 19 -16.00 -4.29 6.58
C THR A 19 -16.88 -3.10 6.97
N LYS A 20 -17.42 -3.09 8.19
CA LYS A 20 -18.19 -1.96 8.72
C LYS A 20 -17.33 -0.71 8.81
N ARG A 21 -16.14 -0.82 9.41
CA ARG A 21 -15.20 0.30 9.52
C ARG A 21 -14.82 0.89 8.15
N LEU A 22 -14.62 0.04 7.14
CA LEU A 22 -14.39 0.48 5.75
C LEU A 22 -15.60 1.26 5.20
N TRP A 23 -16.81 0.71 5.32
CA TRP A 23 -18.01 1.34 4.77
C TRP A 23 -18.42 2.62 5.50
N GLU A 24 -18.21 2.70 6.81
CA GLU A 24 -18.38 3.93 7.59
C GLU A 24 -17.47 5.04 7.06
N TRP A 25 -16.17 4.74 6.91
CA TRP A 25 -15.19 5.67 6.35
C TRP A 25 -15.53 6.13 4.92
N CYS A 26 -15.98 5.21 4.07
CA CYS A 26 -16.43 5.50 2.70
C CYS A 26 -17.69 6.37 2.70
N THR A 27 -18.66 6.08 3.57
CA THR A 27 -19.94 6.79 3.65
C THR A 27 -19.73 8.24 4.05
N GLU A 28 -18.90 8.51 5.07
CA GLU A 28 -18.51 9.86 5.48
C GLU A 28 -17.93 10.70 4.33
N ARG A 29 -17.23 10.04 3.40
CA ARG A 29 -16.54 10.67 2.26
C ARG A 29 -17.33 10.59 0.95
N LYS A 30 -18.56 10.05 0.97
CA LYS A 30 -19.39 9.83 -0.22
C LYS A 30 -18.70 8.98 -1.29
N ILE A 31 -17.91 7.99 -0.87
CA ILE A 31 -17.22 7.04 -1.74
C ILE A 31 -18.04 5.76 -1.85
N TRP A 32 -18.22 5.26 -3.07
CA TRP A 32 -18.88 3.97 -3.32
C TRP A 32 -17.86 2.94 -3.82
N VAL A 33 -17.79 1.78 -3.17
CA VAL A 33 -16.82 0.72 -3.50
C VAL A 33 -17.51 -0.59 -3.87
N SER A 34 -16.88 -1.34 -4.78
CA SER A 34 -17.26 -2.71 -5.10
C SER A 34 -16.01 -3.55 -5.37
N ALA A 35 -16.12 -4.86 -5.13
CA ALA A 35 -15.06 -5.83 -5.32
C ALA A 35 -15.48 -6.86 -6.38
N GLY A 36 -14.79 -6.86 -7.51
CA GLY A 36 -14.94 -7.86 -8.58
C GLY A 36 -13.83 -8.91 -8.52
N ARG A 37 -14.15 -10.17 -8.83
CA ARG A 37 -13.11 -11.18 -9.09
C ARG A 37 -12.62 -11.01 -10.52
N ILE A 38 -11.31 -10.87 -10.70
CA ILE A 38 -10.67 -11.11 -12.00
C ILE A 38 -10.27 -12.58 -12.03
N VAL A 39 -10.67 -13.32 -13.07
CA VAL A 39 -10.30 -14.73 -13.22
C VAL A 39 -8.82 -14.83 -13.56
N GLY A 40 -8.14 -15.88 -13.09
CA GLY A 40 -6.68 -15.99 -13.19
C GLY A 40 -6.13 -15.88 -14.61
N ARG A 41 -6.89 -16.34 -15.62
CA ARG A 41 -6.53 -16.20 -17.05
C ARG A 41 -6.48 -14.74 -17.55
N ASP A 42 -7.17 -13.84 -16.86
CA ASP A 42 -7.25 -12.40 -17.17
C ASP A 42 -6.43 -11.59 -16.14
N ASN A 43 -5.77 -12.26 -15.19
CA ASN A 43 -4.90 -11.68 -14.17
C ASN A 43 -3.47 -12.23 -14.30
N VAL A 44 -3.08 -12.61 -15.54
CA VAL A 44 -1.83 -13.34 -15.80
C VAL A 44 -0.64 -12.45 -15.48
N GLU A 45 -0.65 -11.19 -15.94
CA GLU A 45 0.43 -10.23 -15.71
C GLU A 45 0.57 -9.94 -14.21
N ALA A 46 -0.53 -9.62 -13.53
CA ALA A 46 -0.47 -9.30 -12.10
C ALA A 46 -0.08 -10.52 -11.24
N ASP A 47 -0.58 -11.73 -11.54
CA ASP A 47 -0.18 -12.94 -10.82
C ASP A 47 1.28 -13.30 -11.10
N LEU A 48 1.73 -13.18 -12.36
CA LEU A 48 3.12 -13.38 -12.75
C LEU A 48 4.06 -12.39 -12.05
N GLU A 49 3.77 -11.08 -12.10
CA GLU A 49 4.59 -10.06 -11.46
C GLU A 49 4.55 -10.16 -9.93
N SER A 50 3.43 -10.57 -9.34
CA SER A 50 3.37 -10.81 -7.88
C SER A 50 4.28 -11.96 -7.43
N ARG A 51 4.56 -12.92 -8.32
CA ARG A 51 5.42 -14.08 -8.07
C ARG A 51 6.85 -13.87 -8.57
N ARG A 52 7.09 -12.90 -9.45
CA ARG A 52 8.42 -12.55 -9.95
C ARG A 52 9.20 -11.83 -8.84
N LEU A 53 10.24 -12.48 -8.38
CA LEU A 53 11.27 -11.86 -7.54
C LEU A 53 12.23 -11.08 -8.43
N ASN A 54 11.78 -9.95 -8.99
CA ASN A 54 12.67 -9.07 -9.73
C ASN A 54 13.59 -8.35 -8.73
N LEU A 55 14.87 -8.71 -8.75
CA LEU A 55 15.91 -8.12 -7.90
C LEU A 55 16.27 -6.69 -8.34
N ASP A 56 15.98 -6.32 -9.59
CA ASP A 56 16.26 -5.00 -10.18
C ASP A 56 15.14 -3.96 -9.94
N MET A 57 14.25 -4.17 -8.97
CA MET A 57 13.15 -3.24 -8.66
C MET A 57 13.53 -2.11 -7.69
N GLU A 58 14.82 -1.87 -7.47
CA GLU A 58 15.29 -0.77 -6.63
C GLU A 58 15.39 0.53 -7.43
N TRP A 59 14.25 0.97 -7.95
CA TRP A 59 14.11 2.28 -8.55
C TRP A 59 13.89 3.34 -7.47
N ARG A 60 14.36 4.56 -7.72
CA ARG A 60 14.00 5.75 -6.95
C ARG A 60 13.66 6.88 -7.91
N LEU A 61 12.84 7.82 -7.45
CA LEU A 61 12.60 9.05 -8.19
C LEU A 61 13.92 9.83 -8.34
N ASP A 62 14.03 10.63 -9.40
CA ASP A 62 15.12 11.59 -9.50
C ASP A 62 15.04 12.55 -8.30
N PRO A 63 16.14 12.75 -7.54
CA PRO A 63 16.11 13.58 -6.33
C PRO A 63 15.67 15.03 -6.59
N ASN A 64 15.97 15.59 -7.77
CA ASN A 64 15.55 16.95 -8.11
C ASN A 64 14.06 17.01 -8.43
N LEU A 65 13.53 16.00 -9.13
CA LEU A 65 12.10 15.88 -9.38
C LEU A 65 11.32 15.67 -8.08
N LEU A 66 11.81 14.79 -7.19
CA LEU A 66 11.21 14.61 -5.87
C LEU A 66 11.21 15.92 -5.08
N GLN A 67 12.36 16.59 -4.99
CA GLN A 67 12.46 17.86 -4.26
C GLN A 67 11.55 18.95 -4.84
N SER A 68 11.41 18.99 -6.16
CA SER A 68 10.51 19.93 -6.84
C SER A 68 9.04 19.63 -6.54
N ALA A 69 8.65 18.34 -6.55
CA ALA A 69 7.30 17.91 -6.20
C ALA A 69 6.96 18.21 -4.73
N LEU A 70 7.90 17.97 -3.81
CA LEU A 70 7.72 18.28 -2.38
C LEU A 70 7.52 19.77 -2.13
N ARG A 71 8.29 20.63 -2.81
CA ARG A 71 8.10 22.10 -2.75
C ARG A 71 6.76 22.54 -3.31
N LEU A 72 6.33 21.92 -4.42
CA LEU A 72 5.04 22.23 -5.03
C LEU A 72 3.86 21.82 -4.12
N LEU A 73 4.00 20.70 -3.40
CA LEU A 73 2.99 20.17 -2.48
C LEU A 73 3.05 20.80 -1.08
N ASP A 74 4.08 21.61 -0.80
CA ASP A 74 4.35 22.18 0.53
C ASP A 74 4.44 21.11 1.63
N THR A 75 5.16 20.02 1.35
CA THR A 75 5.29 18.86 2.24
C THR A 75 6.76 18.54 2.50
N ASP A 76 7.08 18.22 3.76
CA ASP A 76 8.42 17.79 4.21
C ASP A 76 8.37 16.41 4.90
N PRO A 77 8.37 15.31 4.14
CA PRO A 77 8.32 13.97 4.70
C PRO A 77 9.67 13.56 5.32
N SER A 78 9.61 12.88 6.47
CA SER A 78 10.81 12.41 7.17
C SER A 78 11.16 10.94 6.92
N VAL A 79 10.37 10.22 6.11
CA VAL A 79 10.47 8.77 5.93
C VAL A 79 10.03 8.32 4.54
N ASP A 80 10.79 7.42 3.91
CA ASP A 80 10.32 6.65 2.76
C ASP A 80 9.52 5.43 3.21
N LEU A 81 8.29 5.29 2.74
CA LEU A 81 7.39 4.24 3.22
C LEU A 81 7.53 2.94 2.43
N ILE A 82 8.13 3.00 1.24
CA ILE A 82 8.37 1.83 0.40
C ILE A 82 9.74 2.01 -0.25
N ALA A 83 10.78 1.56 0.44
CA ALA A 83 12.16 1.67 -0.03
C ALA A 83 13.04 0.55 0.57
N SER A 84 14.28 0.48 0.09
CA SER A 84 15.36 -0.34 0.60
C SER A 84 16.54 0.55 0.98
N ARG A 85 17.56 -0.05 1.59
CA ARG A 85 18.82 0.64 1.91
C ARG A 85 19.55 1.22 0.69
N LEU A 86 19.19 0.78 -0.51
CA LEU A 86 19.87 1.15 -1.75
C LEU A 86 19.14 2.28 -2.50
N ASN A 87 17.83 2.43 -2.30
CA ASN A 87 17.02 3.41 -3.05
C ASN A 87 16.34 4.47 -2.19
N HIS A 88 16.45 4.42 -0.86
CA HIS A 88 15.89 5.45 0.01
C HIS A 88 16.47 6.84 -0.28
N GLN A 89 15.62 7.85 -0.13
CA GLN A 89 15.90 9.25 -0.34
C GLN A 89 15.77 10.06 0.97
N PHE A 90 15.15 9.49 2.02
CA PHE A 90 15.14 10.04 3.38
C PHE A 90 15.96 9.21 4.35
N TYR A 91 16.39 9.82 5.47
CA TYR A 91 17.20 9.12 6.48
C TYR A 91 16.52 7.86 7.04
N ARG A 92 15.19 7.89 7.20
CA ARG A 92 14.40 6.72 7.61
C ARG A 92 13.71 6.13 6.39
N PHE A 93 13.64 4.80 6.34
CA PHE A 93 12.84 4.11 5.34
C PHE A 93 12.19 2.84 5.89
N VAL A 94 11.10 2.41 5.25
CA VAL A 94 10.36 1.20 5.57
C VAL A 94 10.51 0.22 4.41
N SER A 95 10.91 -1.01 4.72
CA SER A 95 11.19 -2.05 3.73
C SER A 95 10.08 -3.08 3.66
N CYS A 96 9.81 -3.60 2.46
CA CYS A 96 8.81 -4.67 2.27
C CYS A 96 9.26 -6.02 2.86
N ARG A 97 10.55 -6.18 3.15
CA ARG A 97 11.16 -7.36 3.76
C ARG A 97 12.08 -6.94 4.90
N PRO A 98 12.41 -7.83 5.86
CA PRO A 98 13.38 -7.52 6.89
C PRO A 98 14.69 -6.98 6.31
N ASP A 99 15.02 -5.74 6.66
CA ASP A 99 16.29 -5.11 6.36
C ASP A 99 16.84 -4.52 7.68
N PRO A 100 18.09 -4.82 8.07
CA PRO A 100 18.72 -4.31 9.29
C PRO A 100 18.77 -2.78 9.37
N ASP A 101 18.80 -2.08 8.24
CA ASP A 101 18.93 -0.62 8.18
C ASP A 101 17.56 0.07 8.11
N ALA A 102 16.47 -0.70 7.95
CA ALA A 102 15.12 -0.16 7.86
C ALA A 102 14.57 0.26 9.23
N PHE A 103 13.82 1.36 9.23
CA PHE A 103 13.08 1.85 10.39
C PHE A 103 11.94 0.90 10.79
N SER A 104 11.29 0.27 9.81
CA SER A 104 10.26 -0.77 10.02
C SER A 104 10.18 -1.70 8.82
N VAL A 105 9.52 -2.84 9.01
CA VAL A 105 9.12 -3.74 7.93
C VAL A 105 7.63 -3.56 7.69
N ASP A 106 7.23 -3.48 6.42
CA ASP A 106 5.85 -3.29 5.95
C ASP A 106 5.19 -1.99 6.47
N ALA A 107 5.03 -1.02 5.57
CA ALA A 107 4.41 0.26 5.91
C ALA A 107 2.94 0.14 6.33
N PHE A 108 2.24 -0.92 5.90
CA PHE A 108 0.84 -1.11 6.29
C PHE A 108 0.68 -1.56 7.74
N LEU A 109 1.77 -1.91 8.43
CA LEU A 109 1.76 -2.20 9.86
C LEU A 109 2.00 -0.97 10.74
N LEU A 110 2.38 0.17 10.16
CA LEU A 110 2.58 1.41 10.90
C LEU A 110 1.25 2.03 11.35
N SER A 111 1.28 2.73 12.48
CA SER A 111 0.18 3.61 12.89
C SER A 111 0.31 4.93 12.15
N TRP A 112 -0.70 5.27 11.36
CA TRP A 112 -0.81 6.50 10.56
C TRP A 112 -1.68 7.55 11.26
#